data_AF-A0A373G2Z9-F1
#
_entry.id   AF-A0A373G2Z9-F1
#
_cell.length_a   1.000
_cell.length_b   1.000
_cell.length_c   1.000
_cell.angle_alpha   90.00
_cell.angle_beta   90.00
_cell.angle_gamma   90.00
#
_symmetry.space_group_name_H-M   'P 1'
#
loop_
_entity.id
_entity.type
_entity.pdbx_description
1 polymer ?
#
loop_
_entity_poly.entity_id
_entity_poly.type
_entity_poly.pdbx_seq_one_letter_code
_entity_poly.pdbx_strand_id
1 'polypeptide(L)' 'MKSWEVKDDQLIRHRLIFIRHYFPSVNLDELNDEEFAMLSEDAVWLHSKMLITQQASALGMLA' A
#
# COMPACT_ATOMS: atom_id res chain seq x y z
N MET A 1 11.78 -25.85 -3.91
CA MET A 1 10.56 -25.04 -4.08
C MET A 1 10.99 -23.75 -4.75
N LYS A 2 10.53 -23.42 -5.97
CA LYS A 2 10.81 -22.10 -6.57
C LYS A 2 10.00 -21.08 -5.77
N SER A 3 10.67 -20.15 -5.10
CA SER A 3 10.02 -19.00 -4.48
C SER A 3 9.40 -18.16 -5.59
N TRP A 4 8.17 -17.71 -5.40
CA TRP A 4 7.57 -16.71 -6.29
C TRP A 4 8.31 -15.39 -6.08
N GLU A 5 9.01 -14.92 -7.09
CA GLU A 5 9.72 -13.64 -7.08
C GLU A 5 8.77 -12.55 -7.56
N VAL A 6 8.64 -11.48 -6.76
CA VAL A 6 7.90 -10.29 -7.16
C VAL A 6 8.82 -9.47 -8.05
N LYS A 7 8.40 -9.24 -9.30
CA LYS A 7 9.13 -8.40 -10.25
C LYS A 7 8.88 -6.92 -9.98
N ASP A 8 9.81 -6.07 -10.38
CA ASP A 8 9.71 -4.62 -10.21
C ASP A 8 8.42 -4.03 -10.79
N ASP A 9 7.97 -4.50 -11.96
CA ASP A 9 6.72 -4.04 -12.58
C ASP A 9 5.48 -4.39 -11.72
N GLN A 10 5.54 -5.51 -11.02
CA GLN A 10 4.49 -5.94 -10.10
C GLN A 10 4.51 -5.11 -8.83
N LEU A 11 5.70 -4.77 -8.32
CA LEU A 11 5.88 -3.89 -7.17
C LEU A 11 5.32 -2.48 -7.47
N ILE A 12 5.71 -1.87 -8.59
CA ILE A 12 5.23 -0.53 -8.98
C ILE A 12 3.71 -0.52 -9.18
N ARG A 13 3.16 -1.54 -9.84
CA ARG A 13 1.71 -1.68 -10.01
C ARG A 13 0.99 -1.77 -8.66
N HIS A 14 1.54 -2.52 -7.72
CA HIS A 14 1.01 -2.64 -6.37
C HIS A 14 1.02 -1.30 -5.63
N ARG A 15 2.12 -0.54 -5.71
CA ARG A 15 2.21 0.81 -5.13
C ARG A 15 1.17 1.77 -5.71
N LEU A 16 0.97 1.76 -7.03
CA LEU A 16 -0.06 2.58 -7.68
C LEU A 16 -1.49 2.23 -7.20
N ILE A 17 -1.78 0.94 -7.01
CA ILE A 17 -3.08 0.49 -6.48
C ILE A 17 -3.29 1.02 -5.06
N PHE A 18 -2.24 0.98 -4.24
CA PHE A 18 -2.29 1.46 -2.86
C PHE A 18 -2.51 2.97 -2.80
N ILE A 19 -1.83 3.75 -3.64
CA ILE A 19 -2.05 5.19 -3.72
C ILE A 19 -3.52 5.48 -4.12
N ARG A 20 -4.08 4.78 -5.12
CA ARG A 20 -5.50 4.95 -5.49
C ARG A 20 -6.46 4.62 -4.34
N HIS A 21 -6.14 3.60 -3.55
CA HIS A 21 -7.02 3.15 -2.47
C HIS A 21 -7.01 4.11 -1.26
N TYR A 22 -5.83 4.56 -0.83
CA TYR A 22 -5.67 5.40 0.35
C TYR A 22 -5.75 6.91 0.07
N PHE A 23 -5.46 7.34 -1.16
CA PHE A 23 -5.44 8.73 -1.59
C PHE A 23 -6.23 8.91 -2.90
N PRO A 24 -7.56 8.69 -2.91
CA PRO A 24 -8.36 8.66 -4.13
C PRO A 24 -8.44 9.99 -4.89
N SER A 25 -8.08 11.11 -4.24
CA SER A 25 -8.05 12.44 -4.85
C SER A 25 -6.73 12.76 -5.57
N VAL A 26 -5.71 11.92 -5.43
CA VAL A 26 -4.42 12.11 -6.11
C VAL A 26 -4.55 11.74 -7.58
N ASN A 27 -4.20 12.68 -8.46
CA ASN A 27 -4.07 12.41 -9.89
C ASN A 27 -2.72 11.74 -10.17
N LEU A 28 -2.74 10.44 -10.48
CA LEU A 28 -1.52 9.67 -10.71
C LEU A 28 -0.76 10.09 -11.97
N ASP A 29 -1.44 10.68 -12.95
CA ASP A 29 -0.81 11.10 -14.20
C ASP A 29 0.00 12.41 -14.03
N GLU A 30 -0.18 13.09 -12.89
CA GLU A 30 0.50 14.34 -12.55
C GLU A 30 1.53 14.16 -11.42
N LEU A 31 1.68 12.96 -10.86
CA LEU A 31 2.66 12.67 -9.82
C LEU A 31 4.08 12.72 -10.36
N ASN A 32 4.94 13.48 -9.69
CA ASN A 32 6.37 13.37 -9.88
C ASN A 32 6.98 12.22 -9.04
N ASP A 33 8.25 11.90 -9.28
CA ASP A 33 8.94 10.77 -8.64
C ASP A 33 9.03 10.91 -7.10
N GLU A 34 9.20 12.13 -6.59
CA GLU A 34 9.30 12.39 -5.14
C GLU A 34 7.95 12.22 -4.46
N GLU A 35 6.89 12.78 -5.05
CA GLU A 35 5.52 12.61 -4.58
C GLU A 35 5.08 11.14 -4.64
N PHE A 36 5.41 10.45 -5.73
CA PHE A 36 5.16 9.02 -5.86
C PHE A 36 5.87 8.25 -4.75
N ALA A 37 7.16 8.49 -4.53
CA ALA A 37 7.93 7.80 -3.49
C ALA A 37 7.28 7.98 -2.11
N MET A 38 6.97 9.22 -1.72
CA MET A 38 6.34 9.53 -0.44
C MET A 38 4.97 8.86 -0.28
N LEU A 39 4.05 9.09 -1.24
CA LEU A 39 2.69 8.55 -1.17
C LEU A 39 2.67 7.02 -1.22
N SER A 40 3.60 6.41 -1.96
CA SER A 40 3.70 4.96 -2.05
C SER A 40 4.07 4.32 -0.71
N GLU A 41 4.91 4.97 0.10
CA GLU A 41 5.29 4.48 1.42
C GLU A 41 4.21 4.76 2.46
N ASP A 42 3.61 5.95 2.44
CA ASP A 42 2.49 6.28 3.31
C ASP A 42 1.31 5.32 3.09
N ALA A 43 1.00 4.99 1.83
CA ALA A 43 -0.07 4.05 1.50
C ALA A 43 0.23 2.63 2.01
N VAL A 44 1.49 2.17 1.93
CA VAL A 44 1.89 0.87 2.48
C VAL A 44 1.84 0.85 4.00
N TRP A 45 2.23 1.95 4.65
CA TRP A 45 2.13 2.09 6.10
C TRP A 45 0.66 2.06 6.56
N LEU A 46 -0.24 2.81 5.89
CA LEU A 46 -1.67 2.79 6.17
C LEU A 46 -2.27 1.38 6.00
N HIS A 47 -1.88 0.66 4.95
CA HIS A 47 -2.31 -0.72 4.75
C HIS A 47 -1.85 -1.65 5.86
N SER A 48 -0.59 -1.55 6.26
CA SER A 48 -0.03 -2.35 7.36
C SER A 48 -0.78 -2.10 8.66
N LYS A 49 -1.09 -0.84 8.96
CA LYS A 49 -1.90 -0.47 10.13
C LYS A 49 -3.31 -1.04 10.06
N MET A 50 -3.95 -0.98 8.89
CA MET A 50 -5.26 -1.59 8.65
C MET A 50 -5.23 -3.10 8.92
N LEU A 51 -4.23 -3.83 8.38
CA LEU A 51 -4.09 -5.27 8.61
C LEU A 51 -3.88 -5.61 10.09
N ILE A 52 -3.03 -4.87 10.79
CA ILE A 52 -2.83 -5.05 12.24
C ILE A 52 -4.14 -4.84 12.99
N THR A 53 -4.89 -3.80 12.63
CA THR A 53 -6.19 -3.51 13.25
C THR A 53 -7.19 -4.63 12.99
N GLN A 54 -7.29 -5.10 11.75
CA GLN A 54 -8.18 -6.20 11.37
C GLN A 54 -7.82 -7.49 12.10
N GLN A 55 -6.53 -7.81 12.23
CA GLN A 55 -6.06 -8.98 12.98
C GLN A 55 -6.39 -8.85 14.47
N ALA A 56 -6.12 -7.68 15.06
CA ALA A 56 -6.43 -7.44 16.47
C ALA A 56 -7.94 -7.51 16.75
N SER A 57 -8.78 -6.97 15.87
CA SER A 57 -10.24 -7.13 15.94
C SER A 57 -10.66 -8.59 15.81
N ALA A 58 -10.12 -9.34 14.84
CA ALA A 58 -10.47 -10.74 14.62
C ALA A 58 -10.12 -11.64 15.81
N LEU A 59 -9.08 -11.27 16.56
CA LEU A 59 -8.64 -11.95 17.78
C LEU A 59 -9.33 -11.43 19.06
N GLY A 60 -10.25 -10.47 18.94
CA GLY A 60 -10.95 -9.86 20.08
C GLY A 60 -10.06 -9.01 20.99
N MET A 61 -8.91 -8.53 20.47
CA MET A 61 -7.93 -7.73 21.23
C MET A 61 -8.19 -6.23 21.19
N LEU A 62 -9.15 -5.79 20.37
CA LEU A 62 -9.67 -4.41 20.36
C LEU A 62 -11.05 -4.44 21.04
N ALA A 63 -11.10 -3.94 22.27
CA ALA A 63 -12.30 -3.79 23.10
C ALA A 63 -12.78 -2.33 23.13
#